data_AF-A0A423UBZ7-F1
#
_entry.id   AF-A0A423UBZ7-F1
#
_cell.length_a   1.000
_cell.length_b   1.000
_cell.length_c   1.000
_cell.angle_alpha   90.00
_cell.angle_beta   90.00
_cell.angle_gamma   90.00
#
_symmetry.space_group_name_H-M   'P 1'
#
loop_
_entity.id
_entity.type
_entity.pdbx_description
1 polymer ?
#
loop_
_entity_poly.entity_id
_entity_poly.type
_entity_poly.pdbx_seq_one_letter_code
_entity_poly.pdbx_strand_id
1 'polypeptide(L)'
;MAVSVIDDLLKQDEAELREKKKRLRAFQGALDEARRAHAALSAAGAALLEAGDVSRAEASKVFKLTRPERAAAFPARSAQSGSGVSDAVDERAASTKDAEDDPHEGAQDQ
;
A
#
# COMPACT_ATOMS: atom_id res chain seq x y z
N MET A 1 -32.66 -14.47 42.33
CA MET A 1 -32.54 -13.17 41.64
C MET A 1 -31.24 -13.00 40.82
N ALA A 2 -30.34 -14.00 40.75
CA ALA A 2 -29.08 -13.89 39.99
C ALA A 2 -29.20 -14.26 38.48
N VAL A 3 -30.22 -15.05 38.11
CA VAL A 3 -30.41 -15.52 36.73
C VAL A 3 -30.69 -14.35 35.76
N SER A 4 -31.45 -13.34 36.19
CA SER A 4 -31.80 -12.19 35.34
C SER A 4 -30.60 -11.27 35.03
N VAL A 5 -29.64 -11.15 35.95
CA VAL A 5 -28.46 -10.29 35.75
C VAL A 5 -27.53 -10.87 34.68
N ILE A 6 -27.39 -12.20 34.66
CA ILE A 6 -26.60 -12.90 33.64
C ILE A 6 -27.27 -12.77 32.27
N ASP A 7 -28.59 -12.95 32.20
CA ASP A 7 -29.35 -12.81 30.96
C ASP A 7 -29.27 -11.40 30.37
N ASP A 8 -29.26 -10.37 31.22
CA ASP A 8 -29.16 -8.98 30.76
C ASP A 8 -27.74 -8.62 30.28
N LEU A 9 -26.70 -9.16 30.93
CA LEU A 9 -25.31 -9.05 30.44
C LEU A 9 -25.14 -9.72 29.07
N LEU A 10 -25.68 -10.92 28.89
CA LEU A 10 -25.62 -11.62 27.60
C LEU A 10 -26.32 -10.85 26.48
N LYS A 11 -27.48 -10.24 26.76
CA LYS A 11 -28.18 -9.39 25.77
C LYS A 11 -27.37 -8.15 25.39
N GLN A 12 -26.68 -7.54 26.36
CA GLN A 12 -25.81 -6.40 26.10
C GLN A 12 -24.63 -6.81 25.19
N ASP A 13 -23.93 -7.88 25.54
CA ASP A 13 -22.82 -8.41 24.75
C ASP A 13 -23.27 -8.75 23.32
N GLU A 14 -24.44 -9.36 23.16
CA GLU A 14 -25.00 -9.63 21.83
C GLU A 14 -25.28 -8.35 21.03
N ALA A 15 -25.82 -7.31 21.67
CA ALA A 15 -26.08 -6.04 21.03
C ALA A 15 -24.77 -5.37 20.58
N GLU A 16 -23.75 -5.37 21.45
CA GLU A 16 -22.42 -4.85 21.14
C GLU A 16 -21.75 -5.62 20.00
N LEU A 17 -21.89 -6.95 19.99
CA LEU A 17 -21.39 -7.80 18.91
C LEU A 17 -22.10 -7.50 17.58
N ARG A 18 -23.41 -7.26 17.59
CA ARG A 18 -24.16 -6.88 16.37
C ARG A 18 -23.68 -5.54 15.83
N GLU A 19 -23.53 -4.53 16.69
CA GLU A 19 -23.02 -3.21 16.28
C GLU A 19 -21.56 -3.27 15.80
N LYS A 20 -20.71 -4.08 16.43
CA LYS A 20 -19.35 -4.32 15.94
C LYS A 20 -19.37 -4.97 14.56
N LYS A 21 -20.17 -6.02 14.36
CA LYS A 21 -20.31 -6.70 13.05
C LYS A 21 -20.81 -5.73 11.97
N LYS A 22 -21.76 -4.87 12.29
CA LYS A 22 -22.26 -3.83 11.39
C LYS A 22 -21.17 -2.86 10.96
N ARG A 23 -20.39 -2.33 11.91
CA ARG A 23 -19.25 -1.43 11.63
C ARG A 23 -18.18 -2.10 10.77
N LEU A 24 -17.84 -3.36 11.07
CA LEU A 24 -16.85 -4.12 10.28
C LEU A 24 -17.33 -4.37 8.85
N ARG A 25 -18.61 -4.71 8.66
CA ARG A 25 -19.18 -4.86 7.30
C ARG A 25 -19.19 -3.56 6.52
N ALA A 26 -19.54 -2.45 7.16
CA ALA A 26 -19.49 -1.13 6.53
C ALA A 26 -18.06 -0.78 6.10
N PHE A 27 -17.08 -1.02 6.97
CA PHE A 27 -15.67 -0.80 6.66
C PHE A 27 -15.18 -1.69 5.51
N GLN A 28 -15.53 -2.97 5.49
CA GLN A 28 -15.22 -3.88 4.39
C GLN A 28 -15.81 -3.37 3.07
N GLY A 29 -17.07 -2.90 3.07
CA GLY A 29 -17.69 -2.30 1.88
C GLY A 29 -16.92 -1.08 1.37
N ALA A 30 -16.48 -0.20 2.26
CA ALA A 30 -15.66 0.95 1.90
C ALA A 30 -14.29 0.54 1.34
N LEU A 31 -13.66 -0.51 1.90
CA LEU A 31 -12.41 -1.06 1.37
C LEU A 31 -12.57 -1.64 -0.03
N ASP A 32 -13.66 -2.36 -0.28
CA ASP A 32 -13.92 -2.96 -1.59
C ASP A 32 -14.18 -1.88 -2.65
N GLU A 33 -14.86 -0.80 -2.29
CA GLU A 33 -15.04 0.35 -3.17
C GLU A 33 -13.70 1.05 -3.46
N ALA A 34 -12.87 1.27 -2.44
CA ALA A 34 -11.53 1.83 -2.63
C ALA A 34 -10.66 0.96 -3.56
N ARG A 35 -10.72 -0.37 -3.44
CA ARG A 35 -10.02 -1.31 -4.34
C ARG A 35 -10.49 -1.17 -5.79
N ARG A 36 -11.81 -1.04 -6.01
CA ARG A 36 -12.37 -0.84 -7.35
C ARG A 36 -11.94 0.49 -7.95
N ALA A 37 -12.02 1.57 -7.17
CA ALA A 37 -11.56 2.89 -7.59
C ALA A 37 -10.07 2.89 -7.94
N HIS A 38 -9.23 2.23 -7.14
CA HIS A 38 -7.80 2.06 -7.44
C HIS A 38 -7.56 1.30 -8.75
N ALA A 39 -8.29 0.20 -8.99
CA ALA A 39 -8.18 -0.56 -10.23
C ALA A 39 -8.59 0.28 -11.46
N ALA A 40 -9.68 1.04 -11.35
CA ALA A 40 -10.13 1.95 -12.40
C ALA A 40 -9.11 3.06 -12.68
N LEU A 41 -8.54 3.66 -11.62
CA LEU A 41 -7.49 4.67 -11.75
C LEU A 41 -6.23 4.10 -12.41
N SER A 42 -5.82 2.88 -12.05
CA SER A 42 -4.69 2.21 -12.69
C SER A 42 -4.94 1.95 -14.18
N ALA A 43 -6.16 1.55 -14.56
CA ALA A 43 -6.52 1.31 -15.95
C ALA A 43 -6.54 2.61 -16.77
N ALA A 44 -7.11 3.68 -16.23
CA ALA A 44 -7.08 5.00 -16.86
C ALA A 44 -5.65 5.55 -16.99
N GLY A 45 -4.83 5.35 -15.95
CA GLY A 45 -3.41 5.70 -15.98
C GLY A 45 -2.64 4.93 -17.05
N ALA A 46 -2.90 3.63 -17.21
CA ALA A 46 -2.30 2.83 -18.28
C ALA A 46 -2.70 3.36 -19.67
N ALA A 47 -3.98 3.64 -19.89
CA ALA A 47 -4.47 4.19 -21.16
C ALA A 47 -3.83 5.53 -21.53
N LEU A 48 -3.63 6.44 -20.56
CA LEU A 48 -2.94 7.72 -20.77
C LEU A 48 -1.48 7.53 -21.20
N LEU A 49 -0.79 6.56 -20.59
CA LEU A 49 0.60 6.26 -20.94
C LEU A 49 0.71 5.57 -22.30
N GLU A 50 -0.23 4.68 -22.64
CA GLU A 50 -0.28 3.99 -23.93
C GLU A 50 -0.60 4.93 -25.08
N ALA A 51 -1.50 5.90 -24.87
CA ALA A 51 -1.79 6.96 -25.84
C ALA A 51 -0.58 7.87 -26.10
N GLY A 52 0.38 7.92 -25.16
CA GLY A 52 1.53 8.81 -25.24
C GLY A 52 1.18 10.28 -24.99
N ASP A 53 -0.03 10.57 -24.50
CA ASP A 53 -0.50 11.92 -24.22
C ASP A 53 0.36 12.63 -23.17
N VAL A 54 0.83 11.86 -22.18
CA VAL A 54 1.66 12.35 -21.07
C VAL A 54 2.61 11.27 -20.57
N SER A 55 3.79 11.68 -20.10
CA SER A 55 4.66 10.80 -19.32
C SER A 55 4.15 10.62 -17.89
N ARG A 56 4.64 9.57 -17.21
CA ARG A 56 4.30 9.28 -15.81
C ARG A 56 4.67 10.44 -14.85
N ALA A 57 5.77 11.13 -15.14
CA ALA A 57 6.24 12.29 -14.37
C ALA A 57 5.39 13.55 -14.63
N GLU A 58 4.94 13.75 -15.87
CA GLU A 58 4.06 14.87 -16.23
C GLU A 58 2.68 14.70 -15.65
N ALA A 59 2.07 13.51 -15.79
CA ALA A 59 0.76 13.22 -15.20
C ALA A 59 0.76 13.47 -13.68
N SER A 60 1.84 13.07 -13.00
CA SER A 60 2.02 13.33 -11.56
C SER A 60 1.98 14.82 -11.20
N LYS A 61 2.57 15.68 -12.04
CA LYS A 61 2.64 17.14 -11.81
C LYS A 61 1.34 17.83 -12.21
N VAL A 62 0.80 17.49 -13.38
CA VAL A 62 -0.42 18.09 -13.94
C VAL A 62 -1.62 17.83 -13.04
N PHE A 63 -1.79 16.58 -12.59
CA PHE A 63 -2.89 16.17 -11.72
C PHE A 63 -2.56 16.32 -10.23
N LYS A 64 -1.37 16.85 -9.88
CA LYS A 64 -0.91 17.05 -8.50
C LYS A 64 -1.06 15.80 -7.62
N LEU A 65 -0.75 14.63 -8.19
CA LEU A 65 -0.96 13.36 -7.53
C LEU A 65 -0.04 13.22 -6.31
N THR A 66 -0.64 12.85 -5.19
CA THR A 66 0.07 12.45 -3.99
C THR A 66 0.86 11.15 -4.24
N ARG A 67 1.83 10.83 -3.36
CA ARG A 67 2.58 9.58 -3.44
C ARG A 67 1.69 8.32 -3.54
N PRO A 68 0.63 8.13 -2.73
CA PRO A 68 -0.23 6.95 -2.86
C PRO A 68 -1.05 6.96 -4.16
N GLU A 69 -1.55 8.11 -4.61
CA GLU A 69 -2.29 8.21 -5.87
C GLU A 69 -1.40 7.89 -7.08
N ARG A 70 -0.14 8.33 -7.07
CA ARG A 70 0.83 7.95 -8.11
C ARG A 70 1.07 6.45 -8.14
N ALA A 71 1.19 5.82 -6.97
CA ALA A 71 1.38 4.38 -6.88
C ALA A 71 0.13 3.61 -7.36
N ALA A 72 -1.07 4.15 -7.12
CA ALA A 72 -2.33 3.58 -7.59
C ALA A 72 -2.55 3.76 -9.10
N ALA A 73 -2.30 4.95 -9.64
CA ALA A 73 -2.48 5.26 -11.05
C ALA A 73 -1.40 4.62 -11.94
N PHE A 74 -0.17 4.56 -11.42
CA PHE A 74 0.99 4.13 -12.18
C PHE A 74 1.84 3.14 -11.38
N PRO A 75 1.32 1.92 -11.11
CA PRO A 75 2.07 0.92 -10.38
C PRO A 75 3.39 0.60 -11.10
N ALA A 76 4.44 0.36 -10.31
CA ALA A 76 5.69 -0.17 -10.85
C ALA A 76 5.38 -1.50 -11.53
N ARG A 77 5.82 -1.67 -12.78
CA ARG A 77 5.57 -2.92 -13.50
C ARG A 77 6.13 -4.06 -12.65
N SER A 78 5.29 -5.01 -12.25
CA SER A 78 5.80 -6.28 -11.74
C SER A 78 6.67 -6.86 -12.84
N ALA A 79 7.90 -7.26 -12.50
CA ALA A 79 8.90 -7.80 -13.41
C ALA A 79 8.52 -9.19 -13.98
N GLN A 80 7.30 -9.34 -14.49
CA GLN A 80 6.88 -10.50 -15.25
C GLN A 80 7.12 -10.23 -16.74
N SER A 81 8.36 -10.52 -17.11
CA SER A 81 8.83 -11.13 -18.37
C SER A 81 8.16 -10.72 -19.68
N GLY A 82 8.94 -10.06 -20.55
CA GLY A 82 8.62 -9.95 -21.98
C GLY A 82 9.41 -8.88 -22.74
N SER A 83 10.71 -9.13 -22.96
CA SER A 83 11.52 -8.71 -24.12
C SER A 83 11.37 -7.29 -24.72
N GLY A 84 12.45 -6.49 -24.68
CA GLY A 84 12.72 -5.49 -25.72
C GLY A 84 13.33 -4.16 -25.27
N VAL A 85 14.66 -4.11 -25.29
CA VAL A 85 15.52 -2.93 -25.56
C VAL A 85 15.51 -1.78 -24.54
N SER A 86 16.55 -1.84 -23.70
CA SER A 86 17.54 -0.79 -23.39
C SER A 86 17.10 0.68 -23.40
N ASP A 87 17.14 1.32 -22.23
CA ASP A 87 18.01 2.48 -22.06
C ASP A 87 18.55 2.51 -20.62
N ALA A 88 19.87 2.46 -20.51
CA ALA A 88 20.63 2.56 -19.28
C ALA A 88 21.54 3.77 -19.43
N VAL A 89 21.21 4.87 -18.77
CA VAL A 89 22.12 6.00 -18.49
C VAL A 89 21.60 6.68 -17.21
N ASP A 90 22.16 6.38 -16.02
CA ASP A 90 23.27 7.10 -15.34
C ASP A 90 22.72 8.24 -14.45
N GLU A 91 23.15 8.59 -13.23
CA GLU A 91 24.18 8.18 -12.26
C GLU A 91 23.82 8.88 -10.92
N ARG A 92 24.30 8.35 -9.77
CA ARG A 92 24.79 9.06 -8.56
C ARG A 92 23.85 10.03 -7.76
N ALA A 93 23.87 10.16 -6.44
CA ALA A 93 24.63 9.61 -5.32
C ALA A 93 23.84 9.95 -4.04
N ALA A 94 23.93 9.10 -3.01
CA ALA A 94 24.02 9.56 -1.62
C ALA A 94 24.63 8.44 -0.79
N SER A 95 25.96 8.44 -0.74
CA SER A 95 26.74 7.77 0.28
C SER A 95 26.50 8.47 1.63
N THR A 96 25.89 7.77 2.57
CA THR A 96 25.99 8.11 4.01
C THR A 96 26.78 6.99 4.69
N LYS A 97 28.10 7.21 4.76
CA LYS A 97 28.90 6.70 5.89
C LYS A 97 28.56 7.58 7.09
N ASP A 98 28.26 6.95 8.21
CA ASP A 98 28.69 7.29 9.58
C ASP A 98 28.16 6.13 10.43
N ALA A 99 29.06 5.20 10.76
CA ALA A 99 29.68 5.05 12.08
C ALA A 99 28.75 4.28 13.02
N GLU A 100 29.15 3.05 13.38
CA GLU A 100 29.27 2.58 14.76
C GLU A 100 30.28 1.43 14.74
N ASP A 101 31.21 1.56 15.67
CA ASP A 101 32.46 0.86 15.87
C ASP A 101 32.19 -0.24 16.91
N ASP A 102 32.28 -1.52 16.52
CA ASP A 102 32.25 -2.63 17.48
C ASP A 102 33.02 -3.85 16.93
N PRO A 103 34.33 -3.98 17.21
CA PRO A 103 35.06 -5.21 17.00
C PRO A 103 35.01 -6.07 18.27
N HIS A 104 34.00 -6.94 18.37
CA HIS A 104 34.01 -8.00 19.38
C HIS A 104 35.04 -9.07 19.00
N GLU A 105 36.19 -9.05 19.68
CA GLU A 105 37.22 -10.08 19.67
C GLU A 105 36.66 -11.45 20.08
N GLY A 106 37.01 -12.50 19.32
CA GLY A 106 36.76 -13.88 19.69
C GLY A 106 37.18 -14.88 18.60
N ALA A 107 38.13 -15.75 18.94
CA ALA A 107 38.79 -16.80 18.14
C ALA A 107 39.97 -16.27 17.28
N GLN A 108 41.20 -16.82 17.34
CA GLN A 108 41.56 -18.25 17.31
C GLN A 108 42.92 -18.53 17.99
N ASP A 109 43.02 -19.77 18.48
CA ASP A 109 44.19 -20.54 18.92
C ASP A 109 45.56 -20.12 18.35
N GLN A 110 46.55 -19.99 19.24
CA GLN A 110 47.86 -20.69 19.17
C GLN A 110 48.40 -20.96 20.57
#